data_AF-A0A3B3UQS2-F1
#
_entry.id   AF-A0A3B3UQS2-F1
#
_cell.length_a   1.000
_cell.length_b   1.000
_cell.length_c   1.000
_cell.angle_alpha   90.00
_cell.angle_beta   90.00
_cell.angle_gamma   90.00
#
_symmetry.space_group_name_H-M   'P 1'
#
loop_
_entity.id
_entity.type
_entity.pdbx_description
1 polymer ?
#
loop_
_entity_poly.entity_id
_entity_poly.type
_entity_poly.pdbx_seq_one_letter_code
_entity_poly.pdbx_strand_id
1 'polypeptide(L)'
;MTHSASSCLLFLSLLMRCVTDSSSLFLPDSKELLRLLSRYEQEADHSGVSSTAGNRTRRAILWSDREEILQLHNKLRGSVYPTASNMEYMVWDDELERSATHWAEECQWDHGPQDLLMSIGQNLAVHWGRYRSPAFHVQAWYDEVKDYTYPYPQECNPWCPDRCSGPMCTHYTQLVWATTSRVGCAVHVCPRMNVWGETWENAVYLVCNYSPKGNWIGEAPYQHGRPCSQCPPSFGGGCRDNLCYKDSQRSETEDMNEVEKPQVPLSPRTTSKPSPRPPRKPATKPSAPKTATPRTSSPKTPNNPYLAHNIKCETRLRDKCKGATCNRHNCPANCLNTKGKVWGTVSYDVQSSICRAAIHSGVIDNNGGLVDVTRTDKLPFFVRSTKNGVESLSKYKPGNSFTVVKVEEYNADCYTTVREICPYRRPSSHCPRIICPASCKTQPSYWSPVVGNNIYADSSSICKSAIHAGVIKADGGFVDVLPLERRKSYAGVLKNGIQSESQSNTDGGSFRMFAVKV
;
A
#
# COMPACT_ATOMS: atom_id res chain seq x y z
N MET A 1 14.39 -35.23 85.91
CA MET A 1 15.79 -35.18 85.47
C MET A 1 15.75 -34.88 83.98
N THR A 2 15.87 -33.61 83.57
CA THR A 2 17.14 -32.95 83.18
C THR A 2 17.78 -33.66 81.97
N HIS A 3 17.81 -33.12 80.74
CA HIS A 3 17.71 -31.70 80.32
C HIS A 3 16.63 -31.42 79.26
N SER A 4 16.25 -30.14 79.16
CA SER A 4 15.56 -29.55 78.00
C SER A 4 16.48 -28.51 77.34
N ALA A 5 16.09 -28.00 76.17
CA ALA A 5 16.76 -26.99 75.35
C ALA A 5 18.14 -27.37 74.76
N SER A 6 18.14 -27.83 73.50
CA SER A 6 19.27 -27.68 72.56
C SER A 6 18.87 -27.77 71.09
N SER A 7 17.88 -28.59 70.72
CA SER A 7 17.50 -28.82 69.30
C SER A 7 16.63 -27.73 68.65
N CYS A 8 16.28 -26.65 69.36
CA CYS A 8 15.38 -25.58 68.85
C CYS A 8 16.11 -24.25 68.52
N LEU A 9 17.44 -24.27 68.37
CA LEU A 9 18.25 -23.08 68.05
C LEU A 9 19.01 -23.15 66.70
N LEU A 10 18.91 -24.28 65.99
CA LEU A 10 19.57 -24.50 64.70
C LEU A 10 18.71 -24.15 63.47
N PHE A 11 17.43 -23.79 63.66
CA PHE A 11 16.52 -23.43 62.55
C PHE A 11 16.12 -21.94 62.49
N LEU A 12 16.49 -21.11 63.47
CA LEU A 12 16.36 -19.64 63.38
C LEU A 12 17.68 -18.92 63.07
N SER A 13 18.81 -19.60 63.17
CA SER A 13 20.16 -19.02 63.01
C SER A 13 20.63 -18.92 61.56
N LEU A 14 19.91 -19.52 60.59
CA LEU A 14 20.23 -19.48 59.16
C LEU A 14 19.42 -18.44 58.36
N LEU A 15 18.61 -17.60 59.02
CA LEU A 15 17.74 -16.60 58.38
C LEU A 15 18.10 -15.13 58.71
N MET A 16 19.16 -14.89 59.49
CA MET A 16 19.59 -13.54 59.92
C MET A 16 21.11 -13.32 59.79
N ARG A 17 21.71 -13.73 58.66
CA ARG A 17 23.09 -13.36 58.28
C ARG A 17 23.24 -13.11 56.77
N CYS A 18 22.69 -12.00 56.29
CA CYS A 18 23.08 -11.37 55.01
C CYS A 18 22.74 -9.87 54.94
N VAL A 19 22.78 -9.16 56.08
CA VAL A 19 22.59 -7.70 56.15
C VAL A 19 23.62 -7.09 57.10
N THR A 20 24.87 -6.96 56.62
CA THR A 20 25.88 -5.95 56.99
C THR A 20 27.12 -6.22 56.15
N ASP A 21 27.06 -5.84 54.88
CA ASP A 21 28.25 -5.38 54.18
C ASP A 21 27.83 -4.44 53.05
N SER A 22 27.61 -3.17 53.40
CA SER A 22 27.39 -2.08 52.44
C SER A 22 28.73 -1.69 51.80
N SER A 23 29.41 -2.68 51.22
CA SER A 23 30.46 -2.47 50.24
C SER A 23 29.82 -1.84 49.01
N SER A 24 29.82 -0.50 48.97
CA SER A 24 29.45 0.26 47.78
C SER A 24 30.20 -0.34 46.60
N LEU A 25 29.47 -0.89 45.62
CA LEU A 25 30.06 -1.29 44.35
C LEU A 25 30.47 -0.04 43.59
N PHE A 26 31.64 0.49 43.96
CA PHE A 26 32.41 1.40 43.13
C PHE A 26 32.60 0.72 41.78
N LEU A 27 31.79 1.13 40.81
CA LEU A 27 32.04 0.85 39.40
C LEU A 27 33.49 1.29 39.14
N PRO A 28 34.35 0.42 38.60
CA PRO A 28 35.75 0.79 38.40
C PRO A 28 35.79 2.01 37.47
N ASP A 29 36.56 3.03 37.86
CA ASP A 29 36.73 4.30 37.12
C ASP A 29 37.34 4.04 35.74
N SER A 30 36.48 3.61 34.81
CA SER A 30 36.83 3.35 33.44
C SER A 30 37.08 4.70 32.77
N LYS A 31 38.36 5.04 32.67
CA LYS A 31 38.81 6.27 32.01
C LYS A 31 38.32 6.33 30.55
N GLU A 32 38.11 5.19 29.90
CA GLU A 32 37.45 5.09 28.60
C GLU A 32 35.94 5.42 28.65
N LEU A 33 35.20 4.97 29.67
CA LEU A 33 33.79 5.35 29.84
C LEU A 33 33.65 6.85 30.15
N LEU A 34 34.47 7.37 31.06
CA LEU A 34 34.49 8.80 31.38
C LEU A 34 34.94 9.64 30.17
N ARG A 35 35.89 9.18 29.35
CA ARG A 35 36.27 9.80 28.04
C ARG A 35 35.24 9.61 26.92
N LEU A 36 34.20 8.79 27.12
CA LEU A 36 33.06 8.68 26.20
C LEU A 36 31.96 9.63 26.66
N LEU A 37 31.59 9.59 27.95
CA LEU A 37 30.63 10.51 28.56
C LEU A 37 31.09 11.98 28.43
N SER A 38 32.36 12.28 28.71
CA SER A 38 32.90 13.63 28.53
C SER A 38 32.94 14.07 27.06
N ARG A 39 32.90 13.14 26.10
CA ARG A 39 32.77 13.48 24.66
C ARG A 39 31.32 13.85 24.34
N TYR A 40 30.35 13.09 24.85
CA TYR A 40 28.93 13.43 24.74
C TYR A 40 28.58 14.77 25.43
N GLU A 41 29.27 15.13 26.51
CA GLU A 41 29.16 16.46 27.14
C GLU A 41 29.90 17.56 26.37
N GLN A 42 31.15 17.35 25.95
CA GLN A 42 31.90 18.37 25.19
C GLN A 42 31.27 18.66 23.82
N GLU A 43 30.65 17.69 23.17
CA GLU A 43 29.85 17.90 21.94
C GLU A 43 28.48 18.56 22.20
N ALA A 44 28.01 18.62 23.46
CA ALA A 44 26.90 19.48 23.84
C ALA A 44 27.37 20.94 23.99
N ASP A 45 28.41 21.18 24.81
CA ASP A 45 28.88 22.52 25.16
C ASP A 45 29.54 23.28 23.99
N HIS A 46 30.31 22.61 23.12
CA HIS A 46 30.97 23.28 21.99
C HIS A 46 30.01 23.82 20.91
N SER A 47 28.70 23.59 21.04
CA SER A 47 27.68 24.21 20.19
C SER A 47 27.08 25.51 20.76
N GLY A 48 27.50 25.94 21.95
CA GLY A 48 26.92 27.07 22.69
C GLY A 48 27.13 28.48 22.13
N VAL A 49 27.87 28.67 21.03
CA VAL A 49 28.18 30.01 20.45
C VAL A 49 27.98 30.07 18.92
N SER A 50 26.73 29.94 18.45
CA SER A 50 26.30 30.60 17.20
C SER A 50 24.77 30.70 17.11
N SER A 51 24.22 31.88 17.36
CA SER A 51 22.78 32.11 17.49
C SER A 51 22.07 32.40 16.15
N THR A 52 21.98 31.43 15.22
CA THR A 52 20.94 31.37 14.16
C THR A 52 20.87 30.01 13.42
N ALA A 53 20.20 29.01 13.98
CA ALA A 53 19.66 27.87 13.22
C ALA A 53 18.47 27.22 13.96
N GLY A 54 17.48 26.71 13.22
CA GLY A 54 16.30 26.06 13.82
C GLY A 54 16.56 24.62 14.31
N ASN A 55 15.69 24.13 15.20
CA ASN A 55 15.76 22.79 15.80
C ASN A 55 16.15 21.68 14.81
N ARG A 56 17.40 21.21 14.91
CA ARG A 56 17.79 19.88 14.47
C ARG A 56 17.55 18.93 15.64
N THR A 57 16.48 18.14 15.57
CA THR A 57 16.32 16.99 16.48
C THR A 57 17.51 16.05 16.31
N ARG A 58 18.09 15.59 17.42
CA ARG A 58 19.10 14.52 17.42
C ARG A 58 18.45 13.25 16.84
N ARG A 59 19.21 12.43 16.09
CA ARG A 59 18.72 11.12 15.62
C ARG A 59 18.73 10.13 16.78
N ALA A 60 17.72 9.26 16.82
CA ALA A 60 17.62 8.16 17.80
C ALA A 60 18.42 6.90 17.41
N ILE A 61 19.24 6.98 16.36
CA ILE A 61 20.23 5.94 16.03
C ILE A 61 21.47 6.58 15.41
N LEU A 62 22.65 6.04 15.73
CA LEU A 62 23.91 6.44 15.13
C LEU A 62 24.00 5.95 13.68
N TRP A 63 24.78 6.65 12.85
CA TRP A 63 24.98 6.26 11.45
C TRP A 63 25.71 4.91 11.31
N SER A 64 26.66 4.64 12.22
CA SER A 64 27.33 3.33 12.36
C SER A 64 26.31 2.21 12.53
N ASP A 65 25.40 2.37 13.48
CA ASP A 65 24.49 1.34 13.95
C ASP A 65 23.39 1.08 12.91
N ARG A 66 22.90 2.14 12.26
CA ARG A 66 22.04 2.05 11.07
C ARG A 66 22.67 1.18 9.97
N GLU A 67 23.95 1.43 9.66
CA GLU A 67 24.66 0.71 8.61
C GLU A 67 24.96 -0.75 9.04
N GLU A 68 25.34 -0.98 10.30
CA GLU A 68 25.52 -2.31 10.89
C GLU A 68 24.22 -3.14 10.81
N ILE A 69 23.09 -2.56 11.21
CA ILE A 69 21.76 -3.18 11.10
C ILE A 69 21.43 -3.53 9.64
N LEU A 70 21.62 -2.59 8.70
CA LEU A 70 21.24 -2.77 7.31
C LEU A 70 22.11 -3.81 6.59
N GLN A 71 23.41 -3.80 6.84
CA GLN A 71 24.34 -4.79 6.31
C GLN A 71 24.06 -6.17 6.89
N LEU A 72 23.78 -6.28 8.20
CA LEU A 72 23.45 -7.55 8.82
C LEU A 72 22.13 -8.12 8.31
N HIS A 73 21.06 -7.32 8.19
CA HIS A 73 19.79 -7.74 7.58
C HIS A 73 20.01 -8.33 6.19
N ASN A 74 20.71 -7.63 5.30
CA ASN A 74 20.96 -8.12 3.95
C ASN A 74 21.85 -9.38 3.94
N LYS A 75 22.93 -9.42 4.73
CA LYS A 75 23.81 -10.58 4.86
C LYS A 75 23.02 -11.83 5.28
N LEU A 76 22.14 -11.70 6.27
CA LEU A 76 21.31 -12.79 6.79
C LEU A 76 20.26 -13.24 5.78
N ARG A 77 19.55 -12.30 5.14
CA ARG A 77 18.59 -12.56 4.04
C ARG A 77 19.24 -13.30 2.86
N GLY A 78 20.48 -12.97 2.52
CA GLY A 78 21.25 -13.66 1.48
C GLY A 78 21.82 -15.03 1.89
N SER A 79 21.72 -15.40 3.18
CA SER A 79 22.31 -16.62 3.77
C SER A 79 21.27 -17.64 4.25
N VAL A 80 19.98 -17.45 3.94
CA VAL A 80 18.89 -18.32 4.41
C VAL A 80 18.97 -19.74 3.83
N TYR A 81 18.53 -20.71 4.63
CA TYR A 81 18.30 -22.08 4.21
C TYR A 81 16.86 -22.50 4.58
N PRO A 82 16.10 -23.17 3.69
CA PRO A 82 16.44 -23.42 2.28
C PRO A 82 16.55 -22.11 1.46
N THR A 83 17.20 -22.15 0.30
CA THR A 83 17.53 -20.93 -0.44
C THR A 83 16.30 -20.22 -1.02
N ALA A 84 16.30 -18.89 -0.96
CA ALA A 84 15.20 -18.06 -1.43
C ALA A 84 15.39 -17.58 -2.88
N SER A 85 14.39 -17.77 -3.74
CA SER A 85 14.44 -17.36 -5.15
C SER A 85 14.03 -15.91 -5.42
N ASN A 86 13.31 -15.28 -4.50
CA ASN A 86 12.68 -13.95 -4.66
C ASN A 86 13.07 -12.92 -3.57
N MET A 87 14.14 -13.16 -2.81
CA MET A 87 14.53 -12.32 -1.67
C MET A 87 14.95 -10.90 -2.10
N GLU A 88 14.17 -9.87 -1.76
CA GLU A 88 14.50 -8.49 -2.13
C GLU A 88 15.67 -7.93 -1.31
N TYR A 89 16.55 -7.16 -1.96
CA TYR A 89 17.54 -6.35 -1.25
C TYR A 89 16.85 -5.26 -0.43
N MET A 90 17.23 -5.17 0.85
CA MET A 90 16.64 -4.25 1.82
C MET A 90 17.42 -2.94 1.86
N VAL A 91 16.70 -1.81 1.80
CA VAL A 91 17.27 -0.46 1.98
C VAL A 91 16.79 0.16 3.29
N TRP A 92 17.56 1.10 3.83
CA TRP A 92 17.09 1.89 4.97
C TRP A 92 16.03 2.91 4.55
N ASP A 93 15.04 3.13 5.40
CA ASP A 93 13.98 4.11 5.20
C ASP A 93 13.86 5.07 6.41
N ASP A 94 14.16 6.34 6.16
CA ASP A 94 14.15 7.38 7.19
C ASP A 94 12.73 7.69 7.73
N GLU A 95 11.64 7.33 7.03
CA GLU A 95 10.27 7.44 7.58
C GLU A 95 9.97 6.31 8.57
N LEU A 96 10.47 5.09 8.31
CA LEU A 96 10.40 3.97 9.26
C LEU A 96 11.27 4.24 10.51
N GLU A 97 12.48 4.82 10.35
CA GLU A 97 13.35 5.30 11.44
C GLU A 97 12.61 6.28 12.37
N ARG A 98 11.93 7.29 11.80
CA ARG A 98 11.15 8.27 12.57
C ARG A 98 9.94 7.64 13.28
N SER A 99 9.25 6.70 12.63
CA SER A 99 8.14 5.97 13.26
C SER A 99 8.62 5.05 14.39
N ALA A 100 9.80 4.45 14.25
CA ALA A 100 10.43 3.63 15.29
C ALA A 100 10.91 4.49 16.46
N THR A 101 11.43 5.68 16.16
CA THR A 101 11.85 6.67 17.17
C THR A 101 10.70 7.03 18.10
N HIS A 102 9.57 7.45 17.53
CA HIS A 102 8.40 7.85 18.32
C HIS A 102 7.87 6.69 19.20
N TRP A 103 7.87 5.45 18.70
CA TRP A 103 7.44 4.29 19.49
C TRP A 103 8.43 3.90 20.59
N ALA A 104 9.74 4.01 20.33
CA ALA A 104 10.77 3.74 21.32
C ALA A 104 10.77 4.76 22.47
N GLU A 105 10.41 6.02 22.18
CA GLU A 105 10.26 7.11 23.16
C GLU A 105 9.06 6.93 24.12
N GLU A 106 8.04 6.14 23.74
CA GLU A 106 6.89 5.83 24.61
C GLU A 106 7.22 4.84 25.74
N CYS A 107 8.36 4.13 25.64
CA CYS A 107 8.85 3.17 26.64
C CYS A 107 7.82 2.11 27.09
N GLN A 108 7.07 1.59 26.11
CA GLN A 108 6.10 0.51 26.28
C GLN A 108 6.63 -0.76 25.58
N TRP A 109 6.73 -1.86 26.32
CA TRP A 109 7.09 -3.18 25.79
C TRP A 109 5.87 -3.88 25.17
N ASP A 110 5.37 -3.29 24.09
CA ASP A 110 4.29 -3.80 23.26
C ASP A 110 4.48 -3.31 21.82
N HIS A 111 3.75 -3.87 20.87
CA HIS A 111 3.78 -3.43 19.47
C HIS A 111 2.94 -2.17 19.25
N GLY A 112 3.43 -1.25 18.40
CA GLY A 112 2.64 -0.06 18.05
C GLY A 112 3.33 1.00 17.19
N PRO A 113 2.64 2.13 16.95
CA PRO A 113 1.24 2.38 17.31
C PRO A 113 0.26 1.53 16.47
N GLN A 114 -0.87 1.17 17.07
CA GLN A 114 -1.81 0.15 16.55
C GLN A 114 -2.33 0.42 15.12
N ASP A 115 -2.49 1.69 14.74
CA ASP A 115 -2.96 2.10 13.42
C ASP A 115 -1.93 1.85 12.31
N LEU A 116 -0.62 1.89 12.64
CA LEU A 116 0.45 1.58 11.70
C LEU A 116 0.68 0.09 11.53
N LEU A 117 0.47 -0.74 12.57
CA LEU A 117 0.71 -2.20 12.55
C LEU A 117 -0.08 -2.96 11.47
N MET A 118 -1.17 -2.38 10.96
CA MET A 118 -1.94 -2.91 9.82
C MET A 118 -1.23 -2.73 8.46
N SER A 119 -0.14 -1.94 8.41
CA SER A 119 0.56 -1.54 7.18
C SER A 119 2.08 -1.79 7.21
N ILE A 120 2.69 -1.87 8.39
CA ILE A 120 4.11 -2.17 8.59
C ILE A 120 4.32 -3.46 9.40
N GLY A 121 5.48 -4.06 9.23
CA GLY A 121 6.03 -5.03 10.18
C GLY A 121 6.78 -4.32 11.29
N GLN A 122 6.99 -4.98 12.42
CA GLN A 122 7.77 -4.45 13.53
C GLN A 122 8.42 -5.59 14.32
N ASN A 123 9.73 -5.48 14.56
CA ASN A 123 10.45 -6.32 15.52
C ASN A 123 10.89 -5.46 16.71
N LEU A 124 10.85 -6.05 17.91
CA LEU A 124 11.17 -5.40 19.17
C LEU A 124 12.28 -6.17 19.89
N ALA A 125 13.21 -5.45 20.53
CA ALA A 125 14.22 -6.04 21.39
C ALA A 125 14.57 -5.11 22.54
N VAL A 126 14.82 -5.68 23.73
CA VAL A 126 15.17 -4.92 24.93
C VAL A 126 16.31 -5.61 25.66
N HIS A 127 17.21 -4.83 26.24
CA HIS A 127 18.19 -5.32 27.22
C HIS A 127 18.45 -4.28 28.31
N TRP A 128 19.14 -4.71 29.38
CA TRP A 128 19.58 -3.85 30.47
C TRP A 128 20.98 -4.26 30.93
N GLY A 129 21.65 -3.37 31.69
CA GLY A 129 22.99 -3.62 32.21
C GLY A 129 24.10 -3.45 31.14
N ARG A 130 24.67 -4.56 30.65
CA ARG A 130 25.82 -4.51 29.72
C ARG A 130 25.40 -4.14 28.31
N TYR A 131 26.05 -3.12 27.74
CA TYR A 131 25.88 -2.68 26.35
C TYR A 131 25.91 -3.85 25.35
N ARG A 132 24.95 -3.83 24.42
CA ARG A 132 24.90 -4.63 23.19
C ARG A 132 24.72 -3.68 22.02
N SER A 133 25.42 -3.89 20.90
CA SER A 133 25.14 -3.15 19.66
C SER A 133 23.76 -3.55 19.12
N PRO A 134 23.08 -2.70 18.35
CA PRO A 134 21.80 -3.07 17.74
C PRO A 134 21.86 -4.32 16.86
N ALA A 135 23.01 -4.60 16.22
CA ALA A 135 23.23 -5.83 15.48
C ALA A 135 23.18 -7.11 16.33
N PHE A 136 23.51 -7.05 17.63
CA PHE A 136 23.33 -8.20 18.54
C PHE A 136 21.85 -8.61 18.63
N HIS A 137 20.92 -7.64 18.61
CA HIS A 137 19.48 -7.92 18.63
C HIS A 137 18.98 -8.42 17.28
N VAL A 138 19.49 -7.87 16.17
CA VAL A 138 19.19 -8.38 14.82
C VAL A 138 19.67 -9.82 14.64
N GLN A 139 20.82 -10.18 15.21
CA GLN A 139 21.29 -11.56 15.24
C GLN A 139 20.40 -12.42 16.15
N ALA A 140 20.03 -11.95 17.34
CA ALA A 140 19.14 -12.70 18.24
C ALA A 140 17.74 -12.97 17.64
N TRP A 141 17.19 -12.03 16.87
CA TRP A 141 15.98 -12.25 16.06
C TRP A 141 16.19 -13.30 14.97
N TYR A 142 17.36 -13.33 14.32
CA TYR A 142 17.67 -14.34 13.32
C TYR A 142 17.89 -15.73 13.93
N ASP A 143 18.48 -15.80 15.12
CA ASP A 143 18.78 -17.05 15.83
C ASP A 143 17.52 -17.82 16.28
N GLU A 144 16.32 -17.27 16.08
CA GLU A 144 15.05 -18.02 16.11
C GLU A 144 14.96 -19.06 14.96
N VAL A 145 15.78 -18.95 13.91
CA VAL A 145 15.85 -19.93 12.80
C VAL A 145 16.11 -21.36 13.26
N LYS A 146 16.78 -21.56 14.41
CA LYS A 146 17.01 -22.88 15.02
C LYS A 146 15.72 -23.59 15.43
N ASP A 147 14.67 -22.80 15.69
CA ASP A 147 13.36 -23.22 16.19
C ASP A 147 12.28 -23.15 15.09
N TYR A 148 12.64 -22.70 13.89
CA TYR A 148 11.73 -22.52 12.76
C TYR A 148 11.95 -23.58 11.68
N THR A 149 10.89 -24.24 11.24
CA THR A 149 10.93 -25.15 10.07
C THR A 149 10.22 -24.50 8.88
N TYR A 150 10.93 -24.28 7.78
CA TYR A 150 10.38 -23.72 6.55
C TYR A 150 9.24 -24.60 5.97
N PRO A 151 8.01 -24.07 5.76
CA PRO A 151 6.93 -24.79 5.12
C PRO A 151 7.12 -24.79 3.60
N TYR A 152 7.23 -25.98 2.99
CA TYR A 152 7.37 -26.08 1.54
C TYR A 152 6.03 -25.97 0.81
N PRO A 153 5.99 -25.58 -0.49
CA PRO A 153 4.74 -25.31 -1.20
C PRO A 153 3.70 -26.44 -1.20
N GLN A 154 4.11 -27.71 -1.16
CA GLN A 154 3.20 -28.85 -1.08
C GLN A 154 2.45 -28.98 0.27
N GLU A 155 2.89 -28.24 1.31
CA GLU A 155 2.26 -28.16 2.63
C GLU A 155 1.28 -26.99 2.73
N CYS A 156 1.38 -26.01 1.83
CA CYS A 156 0.61 -24.77 1.85
C CYS A 156 -0.72 -24.90 1.09
N ASN A 157 -1.70 -25.58 1.69
CA ASN A 157 -3.01 -25.82 1.06
C ASN A 157 -4.18 -25.84 2.06
N PRO A 158 -5.07 -24.82 2.09
CA PRO A 158 -4.99 -23.54 1.38
C PRO A 158 -4.02 -22.54 2.03
N TRP A 159 -3.42 -22.88 3.17
CA TRP A 159 -2.51 -22.05 3.95
C TRP A 159 -1.28 -22.86 4.35
N CYS A 160 -0.11 -22.24 4.45
CA CYS A 160 1.07 -22.84 5.06
C CYS A 160 0.85 -23.14 6.56
N PRO A 161 1.36 -24.27 7.08
CA PRO A 161 1.32 -24.56 8.52
C PRO A 161 2.25 -23.62 9.30
N ASP A 162 1.84 -23.22 10.51
CA ASP A 162 2.77 -22.64 11.47
C ASP A 162 3.73 -23.74 11.99
N ARG A 163 5.01 -23.39 12.12
CA ARG A 163 6.13 -24.31 12.28
C ARG A 163 7.24 -23.72 13.16
N CYS A 164 6.85 -23.19 14.32
CA CYS A 164 7.76 -22.78 15.39
C CYS A 164 7.78 -23.82 16.54
N SER A 165 8.96 -24.29 16.95
CA SER A 165 9.14 -25.14 18.14
C SER A 165 9.60 -24.36 19.38
N GLY A 166 10.06 -23.12 19.20
CA GLY A 166 10.56 -22.24 20.24
C GLY A 166 9.49 -21.30 20.80
N PRO A 167 9.87 -20.39 21.72
CA PRO A 167 8.96 -19.40 22.29
C PRO A 167 8.59 -18.28 21.31
N MET A 168 9.38 -18.09 20.24
CA MET A 168 9.16 -17.08 19.21
C MET A 168 9.93 -17.47 17.93
N CYS A 169 9.31 -17.26 16.76
CA CYS A 169 9.96 -17.37 15.44
C CYS A 169 9.61 -16.21 14.49
N THR A 170 8.78 -15.26 14.95
CA THR A 170 8.18 -14.22 14.10
C THR A 170 9.15 -13.08 13.79
N HIS A 171 10.18 -12.86 14.64
CA HIS A 171 11.20 -11.86 14.36
C HIS A 171 12.12 -12.34 13.23
N TYR A 172 12.50 -13.62 13.24
CA TYR A 172 13.21 -14.26 12.13
C TYR A 172 12.39 -14.14 10.84
N THR A 173 11.12 -14.59 10.82
CA THR A 173 10.34 -14.59 9.57
C THR A 173 10.10 -13.19 9.01
N GLN A 174 10.00 -12.15 9.85
CA GLN A 174 9.94 -10.76 9.38
C GLN A 174 11.29 -10.28 8.84
N LEU A 175 12.41 -10.62 9.48
CA LEU A 175 13.76 -10.27 9.02
C LEU A 175 14.03 -10.88 7.63
N VAL A 176 13.64 -12.15 7.43
CA VAL A 176 13.81 -12.88 6.15
C VAL A 176 12.60 -12.79 5.21
N TRP A 177 11.65 -11.89 5.44
CA TRP A 177 10.47 -11.78 4.57
C TRP A 177 10.84 -11.22 3.18
N ALA A 178 10.70 -12.03 2.13
CA ALA A 178 11.22 -11.75 0.79
C ALA A 178 10.82 -10.37 0.27
N THR A 179 9.53 -10.04 0.33
CA THR A 179 8.99 -8.77 -0.21
C THR A 179 9.16 -7.57 0.71
N THR A 180 9.76 -7.72 1.89
CA THR A 180 10.11 -6.60 2.78
C THR A 180 11.46 -6.01 2.37
N SER A 181 11.44 -5.00 1.49
CA SER A 181 12.63 -4.30 1.00
C SER A 181 12.98 -3.00 1.73
N ARG A 182 12.31 -2.66 2.84
CA ARG A 182 12.63 -1.47 3.67
C ARG A 182 12.64 -1.79 5.15
N VAL A 183 13.61 -1.21 5.86
CA VAL A 183 13.70 -1.20 7.32
C VAL A 183 14.09 0.20 7.82
N GLY A 184 13.62 0.58 9.00
CA GLY A 184 14.16 1.72 9.74
C GLY A 184 13.96 1.52 11.23
N CYS A 185 15.01 1.73 12.01
CA CYS A 185 15.05 1.42 13.43
C CYS A 185 15.47 2.61 14.29
N ALA A 186 15.13 2.56 15.58
CA ALA A 186 15.56 3.52 16.57
C ALA A 186 15.94 2.81 17.88
N VAL A 187 16.86 3.41 18.63
CA VAL A 187 17.29 2.98 19.96
C VAL A 187 16.91 4.05 20.97
N HIS A 188 16.22 3.67 22.04
CA HIS A 188 15.92 4.56 23.16
C HIS A 188 16.37 3.94 24.49
N VAL A 189 16.77 4.77 25.45
CA VAL A 189 17.15 4.32 26.80
C VAL A 189 16.04 4.72 27.77
N CYS A 190 15.15 3.78 28.03
CA CYS A 190 13.98 3.96 28.87
C CYS A 190 14.38 4.01 30.36
N PRO A 191 14.19 5.12 31.09
CA PRO A 191 14.59 5.23 32.49
C PRO A 191 13.90 4.19 33.38
N ARG A 192 12.63 3.88 33.07
CA ARG A 192 11.86 2.73 33.58
C ARG A 192 11.03 2.16 32.44
N MET A 193 11.01 0.85 32.26
CA MET A 193 10.08 0.16 31.36
C MET A 193 9.58 -1.13 32.02
N ASN A 194 8.29 -1.44 31.89
CA ASN A 194 7.75 -2.73 32.30
C ASN A 194 8.00 -3.75 31.20
N VAL A 195 8.74 -4.81 31.50
CA VAL A 195 9.11 -5.89 30.58
C VAL A 195 8.69 -7.21 31.22
N TRP A 196 7.73 -7.91 30.61
CA TRP A 196 7.14 -9.18 31.10
C TRP A 196 6.63 -9.17 32.55
N GLY A 197 6.29 -7.99 33.11
CA GLY A 197 5.79 -7.82 34.47
C GLY A 197 6.83 -7.27 35.45
N GLU A 198 8.11 -7.24 35.10
CA GLU A 198 9.18 -6.63 35.89
C GLU A 198 9.45 -5.20 35.42
N THR A 199 9.76 -4.27 36.33
CA THR A 199 10.23 -2.94 35.92
C THR A 199 11.75 -2.93 35.78
N TRP A 200 12.24 -2.82 34.56
CA TRP A 200 13.67 -2.66 34.27
C TRP A 200 14.03 -1.16 34.28
N GLU A 201 15.18 -0.82 34.85
CA GLU A 201 15.70 0.55 34.91
C GLU A 201 16.81 0.76 33.87
N ASN A 202 16.80 1.90 33.19
CA ASN A 202 17.70 2.22 32.07
C ASN A 202 17.71 1.14 30.99
N ALA A 203 16.53 0.61 30.65
CA ALA A 203 16.36 -0.43 29.64
C ALA A 203 16.61 0.14 28.24
N VAL A 204 17.53 -0.47 27.48
CA VAL A 204 17.84 -0.09 26.11
C VAL A 204 16.91 -0.83 25.16
N TYR A 205 15.98 -0.08 24.56
CA TYR A 205 14.90 -0.55 23.70
C TYR A 205 15.24 -0.28 22.23
N LEU A 206 15.26 -1.33 21.41
CA LEU A 206 15.37 -1.27 19.96
C LEU A 206 14.01 -1.57 19.33
N VAL A 207 13.52 -0.63 18.53
CA VAL A 207 12.35 -0.80 17.66
C VAL A 207 12.84 -0.81 16.22
N CYS A 208 12.52 -1.84 15.44
CA CYS A 208 12.73 -1.87 13.98
C CYS A 208 11.40 -2.00 13.26
N ASN A 209 11.08 -1.03 12.39
CA ASN A 209 9.89 -1.03 11.55
C ASN A 209 10.22 -1.46 10.11
N TYR A 210 9.30 -2.19 9.47
CA TYR A 210 9.52 -2.89 8.21
C TYR A 210 8.43 -2.57 7.18
N SER A 211 8.79 -2.40 5.90
CA SER A 211 7.81 -2.17 4.83
C SER A 211 8.25 -2.79 3.49
N PRO A 212 7.32 -3.38 2.69
CA PRO A 212 6.01 -3.90 3.07
C PRO A 212 6.03 -4.79 4.33
N LYS A 213 4.89 -4.89 5.02
CA LYS A 213 4.68 -5.79 6.16
C LYS A 213 4.91 -7.26 5.76
N GLY A 214 5.63 -8.01 6.59
CA GLY A 214 5.75 -9.46 6.52
C GLY A 214 4.85 -10.18 7.53
N ASN A 215 5.12 -11.46 7.79
CA ASN A 215 4.36 -12.33 8.70
C ASN A 215 2.86 -12.39 8.36
N TRP A 216 2.56 -12.60 7.07
CA TRP A 216 1.19 -12.88 6.64
C TRP A 216 0.78 -14.29 7.08
N ILE A 217 -0.38 -14.39 7.73
CA ILE A 217 -0.87 -15.65 8.30
C ILE A 217 -1.16 -16.63 7.16
N GLY A 218 -0.56 -17.81 7.22
CA GLY A 218 -0.71 -18.85 6.20
C GLY A 218 0.20 -18.72 4.98
N GLU A 219 1.21 -17.84 5.01
CA GLU A 219 2.16 -17.61 3.92
C GLU A 219 3.60 -17.96 4.35
N ALA A 220 4.41 -18.46 3.40
CA ALA A 220 5.84 -18.69 3.63
C ALA A 220 6.63 -17.36 3.52
N PRO A 221 7.70 -17.15 4.31
CA PRO A 221 8.42 -15.87 4.31
C PRO A 221 9.13 -15.55 3.00
N TYR A 222 9.49 -16.57 2.22
CA TYR A 222 10.10 -16.44 0.90
C TYR A 222 9.75 -17.66 0.03
N GLN A 223 9.90 -17.53 -1.29
CA GLN A 223 9.75 -18.66 -2.20
C GLN A 223 11.04 -19.49 -2.24
N HIS A 224 10.95 -20.79 -1.97
CA HIS A 224 12.08 -21.71 -2.12
C HIS A 224 12.52 -21.79 -3.60
N GLY A 225 13.84 -21.74 -3.84
CA GLY A 225 14.42 -22.04 -5.14
C GLY A 225 15.86 -21.57 -5.26
N ARG A 226 16.39 -21.56 -6.50
CA ARG A 226 17.71 -21.00 -6.79
C ARG A 226 17.72 -19.49 -6.49
N PRO A 227 18.74 -18.94 -5.79
CA PRO A 227 18.87 -17.51 -5.56
C PRO A 227 18.61 -16.66 -6.81
N CYS A 228 17.83 -15.60 -6.61
CA CYS A 228 17.39 -14.65 -7.62
C CYS A 228 16.55 -15.18 -8.79
N SER A 229 16.17 -16.46 -8.85
CA SER A 229 15.45 -17.03 -10.01
C SER A 229 13.98 -16.61 -10.12
N GLN A 230 13.44 -15.88 -9.14
CA GLN A 230 12.08 -15.32 -9.12
C GLN A 230 12.10 -13.85 -8.63
N CYS A 231 13.14 -13.09 -8.98
CA CYS A 231 13.22 -11.67 -8.61
C CYS A 231 12.10 -10.84 -9.26
N PRO A 232 11.44 -9.94 -8.51
CA PRO A 232 10.44 -9.04 -9.09
C PRO A 232 11.04 -8.17 -10.21
N PRO A 233 10.32 -7.93 -11.33
CA PRO A 233 10.84 -7.13 -12.45
C PRO A 233 11.30 -5.72 -12.10
N SER A 234 10.81 -5.15 -10.99
CA SER A 234 11.23 -3.85 -10.44
C SER A 234 12.73 -3.74 -10.11
N PHE A 235 13.42 -4.87 -9.94
CA PHE A 235 14.87 -4.98 -9.71
C PHE A 235 15.69 -5.16 -10.99
N GLY A 236 15.06 -5.23 -12.18
CA GLY A 236 15.77 -5.26 -13.47
C GLY A 236 16.61 -6.52 -13.73
N GLY A 237 16.33 -7.62 -13.01
CA GLY A 237 17.09 -8.88 -13.12
C GLY A 237 18.47 -8.85 -12.44
N GLY A 238 18.82 -7.79 -11.71
CA GLY A 238 20.06 -7.74 -10.95
C GLY A 238 20.04 -8.71 -9.77
N CYS A 239 21.13 -9.45 -9.59
CA CYS A 239 21.34 -10.39 -8.50
C CYS A 239 22.70 -10.12 -7.85
N ARG A 240 22.73 -9.96 -6.53
CA ARG A 240 23.95 -9.73 -5.77
C ARG A 240 23.80 -10.33 -4.38
N ASP A 241 24.80 -11.07 -3.92
CA ASP A 241 24.86 -11.64 -2.56
C ASP A 241 23.58 -12.44 -2.22
N ASN A 242 23.07 -13.21 -3.20
CA ASN A 242 21.80 -13.95 -3.23
C ASN A 242 20.49 -13.11 -3.16
N LEU A 243 20.59 -11.79 -3.23
CA LEU A 243 19.46 -10.84 -3.16
C LEU A 243 19.12 -10.26 -4.54
N CYS A 244 17.84 -10.01 -4.77
CA CYS A 244 17.34 -9.23 -5.89
C CYS A 244 17.78 -7.77 -5.70
N TYR A 245 18.69 -7.31 -6.56
CA TYR A 245 19.39 -6.04 -6.40
C TYR A 245 19.07 -5.13 -7.58
N LYS A 246 18.65 -3.89 -7.31
CA LYS A 246 18.30 -2.95 -8.38
C LYS A 246 19.56 -2.28 -8.94
N ASP A 247 20.11 -2.88 -9.99
CA ASP A 247 21.26 -2.33 -10.67
C ASP A 247 20.93 -0.92 -11.22
N SER A 248 21.79 0.04 -10.90
CA SER A 248 21.61 1.46 -11.18
C SER A 248 22.52 1.97 -12.29
N GLN A 249 23.30 1.10 -12.95
CA GLN A 249 24.15 1.47 -14.09
C GLN A 249 23.71 0.87 -15.43
N ARG A 250 22.82 -0.12 -15.44
CA ARG A 250 22.25 -0.63 -16.70
C ARG A 250 21.15 0.31 -17.21
N SER A 251 21.55 1.29 -18.02
CA SER A 251 20.65 2.01 -18.91
C SER A 251 19.83 1.03 -19.75
N GLU A 252 18.55 1.30 -19.92
CA GLU A 252 17.65 0.48 -20.75
C GLU A 252 18.02 0.62 -22.23
N THR A 253 18.97 -0.20 -22.70
CA THR A 253 19.24 -0.40 -24.12
C THR A 253 18.12 -1.23 -24.74
N GLU A 254 17.47 -0.69 -25.77
CA GLU A 254 16.38 -1.33 -26.52
C GLU A 254 16.86 -2.53 -27.36
N ASP A 255 17.44 -3.57 -26.75
CA ASP A 255 17.92 -4.74 -27.50
C ASP A 255 17.85 -6.05 -26.69
N MET A 256 16.68 -6.68 -26.71
CA MET A 256 16.46 -8.13 -26.52
C MET A 256 15.21 -8.54 -27.30
N ASN A 257 15.22 -8.30 -28.61
CA ASN A 257 14.16 -8.73 -29.55
C ASN A 257 14.78 -9.34 -30.83
N GLU A 258 15.84 -10.14 -30.68
CA GLU A 258 16.39 -10.94 -31.77
C GLU A 258 15.84 -12.37 -31.74
N VAL A 259 14.94 -12.66 -32.67
CA VAL A 259 14.54 -14.02 -33.08
C VAL A 259 15.12 -14.26 -34.47
N GLU A 260 15.59 -15.48 -34.71
CA GLU A 260 16.51 -15.83 -35.80
C GLU A 260 15.89 -15.66 -37.21
N LYS A 261 16.72 -15.20 -38.16
CA LYS A 261 16.31 -14.85 -39.55
C LYS A 261 16.35 -16.05 -40.51
N PRO A 262 15.50 -16.05 -41.54
CA PRO A 262 16.03 -16.12 -42.91
C PRO A 262 15.95 -14.79 -43.69
N GLN A 263 16.71 -14.67 -44.79
CA GLN A 263 16.85 -13.45 -45.60
C GLN A 263 16.23 -13.56 -47.01
N VAL A 264 15.78 -12.43 -47.58
CA VAL A 264 15.91 -12.06 -49.02
C VAL A 264 15.87 -10.50 -49.14
N PRO A 265 16.26 -9.88 -50.29
CA PRO A 265 17.06 -8.63 -50.24
C PRO A 265 16.32 -7.30 -50.51
N LEU A 266 17.03 -6.20 -50.27
CA LEU A 266 16.58 -4.80 -50.39
C LEU A 266 16.67 -4.24 -51.83
N SER A 267 16.02 -3.09 -52.05
CA SER A 267 16.26 -2.18 -53.17
C SER A 267 16.22 -0.70 -52.72
N PRO A 268 16.82 0.25 -53.49
CA PRO A 268 17.39 1.46 -52.88
C PRO A 268 16.45 2.63 -52.56
N ARG A 269 16.95 3.50 -51.67
CA ARG A 269 16.31 4.70 -51.09
C ARG A 269 16.66 5.98 -51.87
N THR A 270 15.72 6.93 -51.99
CA THR A 270 16.00 8.32 -52.38
C THR A 270 15.21 9.35 -51.54
N THR A 271 15.78 10.55 -51.37
CA THR A 271 15.38 11.58 -50.38
C THR A 271 16.00 12.95 -50.74
N SER A 272 15.49 14.14 -50.39
CA SER A 272 14.17 14.63 -49.93
C SER A 272 14.30 16.15 -49.65
N LYS A 273 13.30 17.02 -49.91
CA LYS A 273 13.35 18.46 -49.54
C LYS A 273 12.00 19.13 -49.18
N PRO A 274 11.98 20.29 -48.47
CA PRO A 274 10.78 20.86 -47.83
C PRO A 274 10.31 22.26 -48.32
N SER A 275 9.07 22.61 -47.91
CA SER A 275 8.44 23.93 -47.55
C SER A 275 8.90 25.27 -48.16
N PRO A 276 7.95 26.18 -48.47
CA PRO A 276 7.84 27.42 -47.67
C PRO A 276 6.38 27.94 -47.37
N ARG A 277 6.28 29.14 -46.74
CA ARG A 277 5.09 29.92 -46.27
C ARG A 277 5.24 31.43 -46.71
N PRO A 278 4.39 32.46 -46.40
CA PRO A 278 3.22 32.60 -45.50
C PRO A 278 1.87 32.81 -46.25
N PRO A 279 1.08 33.94 -46.32
CA PRO A 279 1.07 35.29 -45.70
C PRO A 279 -0.02 35.49 -44.59
N ARG A 280 -0.76 36.63 -44.50
CA ARG A 280 -1.20 37.22 -43.19
C ARG A 280 -2.31 38.33 -43.16
N LYS A 281 -3.49 38.08 -42.51
CA LYS A 281 -4.45 39.06 -41.86
C LYS A 281 -5.18 40.09 -42.80
N PRO A 282 -6.13 41.00 -42.37
CA PRO A 282 -6.62 41.42 -41.02
C PRO A 282 -8.16 41.72 -40.77
N ALA A 283 -8.52 41.99 -39.50
CA ALA A 283 -9.64 42.86 -38.96
C ALA A 283 -11.14 42.51 -39.26
N THR A 284 -12.21 42.98 -38.56
CA THR A 284 -12.41 43.91 -37.38
C THR A 284 -13.68 43.54 -36.52
N LYS A 285 -14.12 44.42 -35.58
CA LYS A 285 -15.18 44.26 -34.54
C LYS A 285 -16.50 45.03 -34.90
N PRO A 286 -17.67 44.87 -34.21
CA PRO A 286 -17.98 45.57 -32.94
C PRO A 286 -18.82 44.73 -31.91
N SER A 287 -19.60 45.35 -30.99
CA SER A 287 -20.02 44.73 -29.68
C SER A 287 -21.42 45.14 -29.14
N ALA A 288 -21.93 44.36 -28.15
CA ALA A 288 -22.95 44.72 -27.12
C ALA A 288 -24.44 44.74 -27.58
N PRO A 289 -25.47 44.69 -26.69
CA PRO A 289 -25.48 44.85 -25.21
C PRO A 289 -26.05 43.66 -24.38
N LYS A 290 -26.35 43.90 -23.08
CA LYS A 290 -26.80 42.92 -22.06
C LYS A 290 -28.22 43.24 -21.55
N THR A 291 -28.93 42.23 -21.03
CA THR A 291 -30.10 42.39 -20.15
C THR A 291 -30.05 41.38 -18.98
N ALA A 292 -30.78 41.62 -17.89
CA ALA A 292 -30.62 40.90 -16.61
C ALA A 292 -31.70 39.84 -16.28
N THR A 293 -31.45 39.09 -15.21
CA THR A 293 -32.16 37.90 -14.70
C THR A 293 -33.56 38.12 -14.14
N PRO A 294 -34.41 37.07 -14.18
CA PRO A 294 -35.22 36.64 -13.02
C PRO A 294 -34.55 35.51 -12.20
N ARG A 295 -35.06 35.24 -10.99
CA ARG A 295 -34.48 34.31 -10.00
C ARG A 295 -35.00 32.85 -10.09
N THR A 296 -34.31 31.97 -9.35
CA THR A 296 -34.80 30.71 -8.75
C THR A 296 -35.24 29.55 -9.67
N SER A 297 -34.38 28.53 -9.75
CA SER A 297 -34.75 27.16 -9.33
C SER A 297 -33.48 26.35 -8.98
N SER A 298 -33.66 25.20 -8.32
CA SER A 298 -32.57 24.36 -7.77
C SER A 298 -31.72 23.68 -8.86
N PRO A 299 -30.45 23.32 -8.57
CA PRO A 299 -29.54 22.75 -9.57
C PRO A 299 -29.96 21.33 -9.98
N LYS A 300 -30.56 21.22 -11.18
CA LYS A 300 -30.81 19.92 -11.83
C LYS A 300 -29.49 19.18 -12.07
N THR A 301 -29.39 17.94 -11.60
CA THR A 301 -28.26 17.05 -11.87
C THR A 301 -28.13 16.80 -13.38
N PRO A 302 -26.93 16.92 -13.99
CA PRO A 302 -26.76 16.60 -15.41
C PRO A 302 -27.01 15.10 -15.66
N ASN A 303 -27.94 14.78 -16.58
CA ASN A 303 -28.12 13.42 -17.09
C ASN A 303 -26.98 13.10 -18.08
N ASN A 304 -25.81 12.72 -17.56
CA ASN A 304 -24.79 12.06 -18.38
C ASN A 304 -25.23 10.61 -18.65
N PRO A 305 -25.33 10.14 -19.92
CA PRO A 305 -25.68 8.76 -20.23
C PRO A 305 -24.49 7.77 -20.07
N TYR A 306 -23.28 8.28 -19.83
CA TYR A 306 -22.05 7.49 -19.61
C TYR A 306 -21.62 7.51 -18.14
N LEU A 307 -21.12 6.39 -17.61
CA LEU A 307 -20.51 6.33 -16.27
C LEU A 307 -19.03 6.78 -16.34
N ALA A 308 -18.27 6.23 -17.29
CA ALA A 308 -16.89 6.63 -17.52
C ALA A 308 -16.81 8.08 -18.04
N HIS A 309 -16.13 8.95 -17.30
CA HIS A 309 -15.88 10.34 -17.71
C HIS A 309 -14.50 10.50 -18.36
N ASN A 310 -14.44 10.93 -19.62
CA ASN A 310 -13.18 11.31 -20.27
C ASN A 310 -12.57 12.56 -19.59
N ILE A 311 -11.29 12.49 -19.23
CA ILE A 311 -10.57 13.57 -18.53
C ILE A 311 -9.25 13.93 -19.24
N LYS A 312 -8.60 15.02 -18.81
CA LYS A 312 -7.22 15.39 -19.21
C LYS A 312 -6.22 14.89 -18.18
N CYS A 313 -4.97 14.68 -18.56
CA CYS A 313 -3.90 14.25 -17.66
C CYS A 313 -3.72 15.14 -16.42
N GLU A 314 -3.95 16.45 -16.54
CA GLU A 314 -3.82 17.40 -15.42
C GLU A 314 -5.05 17.41 -14.48
N THR A 315 -6.11 16.68 -14.80
CA THR A 315 -7.39 16.71 -14.07
C THR A 315 -7.22 16.15 -12.67
N ARG A 316 -7.52 16.97 -11.65
CA ARG A 316 -7.50 16.56 -10.25
C ARG A 316 -8.87 16.08 -9.80
N LEU A 317 -8.91 15.17 -8.83
CA LEU A 317 -10.19 14.68 -8.30
C LEU A 317 -11.03 15.81 -7.67
N ARG A 318 -10.39 16.82 -7.07
CA ARG A 318 -11.07 18.02 -6.56
C ARG A 318 -11.79 18.83 -7.64
N ASP A 319 -11.29 18.84 -8.88
CA ASP A 319 -11.72 19.80 -9.91
C ASP A 319 -12.99 19.34 -10.64
N LYS A 320 -13.15 18.03 -10.85
CA LYS A 320 -14.29 17.44 -11.59
C LYS A 320 -15.39 16.85 -10.71
N CYS A 321 -15.10 16.48 -9.45
CA CYS A 321 -15.84 15.39 -8.82
C CYS A 321 -16.82 15.81 -7.72
N LYS A 322 -18.11 15.89 -8.08
CA LYS A 322 -19.27 16.08 -7.19
C LYS A 322 -20.37 15.07 -7.54
N GLY A 323 -20.84 14.28 -6.58
CA GLY A 323 -21.88 13.25 -6.77
C GLY A 323 -21.33 11.85 -7.07
N ALA A 324 -22.19 10.83 -6.92
CA ALA A 324 -21.79 9.41 -6.91
C ALA A 324 -21.48 8.80 -8.30
N THR A 325 -21.96 9.39 -9.40
CA THR A 325 -21.65 8.92 -10.76
C THR A 325 -20.25 9.32 -11.25
N CYS A 326 -19.41 9.86 -10.35
CA CYS A 326 -18.09 10.38 -10.70
C CYS A 326 -16.98 9.31 -10.63
N ASN A 327 -17.29 8.10 -10.16
CA ASN A 327 -16.29 7.16 -9.68
C ASN A 327 -15.43 6.49 -10.78
N ARG A 328 -15.84 6.55 -12.06
CA ARG A 328 -15.10 5.98 -13.20
C ARG A 328 -14.57 7.06 -14.16
N HIS A 329 -13.31 6.96 -14.54
CA HIS A 329 -12.63 7.91 -15.42
C HIS A 329 -11.88 7.23 -16.56
N ASN A 330 -11.83 7.89 -17.71
CA ASN A 330 -11.05 7.46 -18.87
C ASN A 330 -9.90 8.44 -19.10
N CYS A 331 -8.67 7.92 -18.96
CA CYS A 331 -7.43 8.66 -19.08
C CYS A 331 -6.83 8.51 -20.49
N PRO A 332 -6.40 9.60 -21.14
CA PRO A 332 -5.71 9.51 -22.42
C PRO A 332 -4.28 9.00 -22.25
N ALA A 333 -3.68 8.57 -23.36
CA ALA A 333 -2.26 8.25 -23.43
C ALA A 333 -1.36 9.46 -23.13
N ASN A 334 -0.08 9.19 -22.87
CA ASN A 334 0.99 10.16 -22.67
C ASN A 334 0.87 11.07 -21.43
N CYS A 335 0.17 10.59 -20.39
CA CYS A 335 0.04 11.33 -19.13
C CYS A 335 1.31 11.33 -18.24
N LEU A 336 2.27 10.43 -18.44
CA LEU A 336 3.46 10.25 -17.59
C LEU A 336 4.21 11.58 -17.34
N ASN A 337 4.60 12.26 -18.42
CA ASN A 337 5.45 13.46 -18.39
C ASN A 337 4.65 14.78 -18.23
N THR A 338 3.36 14.72 -17.89
CA THR A 338 2.50 15.92 -17.80
C THR A 338 2.67 16.66 -16.47
N LYS A 339 2.34 17.96 -16.46
CA LYS A 339 2.54 18.85 -15.29
C LYS A 339 1.59 18.59 -14.10
N GLY A 340 0.77 17.54 -14.16
CA GLY A 340 -0.15 17.15 -13.09
C GLY A 340 0.58 16.57 -11.88
N LYS A 341 0.75 17.36 -10.81
CA LYS A 341 1.31 16.87 -9.54
C LYS A 341 0.53 15.67 -9.01
N VAL A 342 1.23 14.72 -8.40
CA VAL A 342 0.67 13.63 -7.58
C VAL A 342 1.21 13.81 -6.16
N TRP A 343 0.37 13.61 -5.15
CA TRP A 343 0.76 13.66 -3.74
C TRP A 343 0.28 12.40 -3.05
N GLY A 344 1.16 11.69 -2.35
CA GLY A 344 0.84 10.40 -1.73
C GLY A 344 1.23 9.17 -2.55
N THR A 345 0.94 8.01 -1.96
CA THR A 345 1.33 6.67 -2.42
C THR A 345 0.28 5.70 -1.90
N VAL A 346 -0.23 4.79 -2.76
CA VAL A 346 -1.44 3.96 -2.52
C VAL A 346 -2.71 4.83 -2.40
N SER A 347 -2.76 5.71 -1.41
CA SER A 347 -3.75 6.76 -1.24
C SER A 347 -3.17 8.12 -1.62
N TYR A 348 -3.92 8.90 -2.39
CA TYR A 348 -3.49 10.16 -3.00
C TYR A 348 -4.35 11.32 -2.54
N ASP A 349 -3.77 12.51 -2.37
CA ASP A 349 -4.55 13.70 -2.00
C ASP A 349 -5.45 14.14 -3.17
N VAL A 350 -6.67 14.62 -2.90
CA VAL A 350 -7.63 15.10 -3.92
C VAL A 350 -7.10 16.20 -4.87
N GLN A 351 -5.99 16.86 -4.56
CA GLN A 351 -5.29 17.80 -5.43
C GLN A 351 -4.33 17.12 -6.45
N SER A 352 -4.21 15.80 -6.41
CA SER A 352 -3.43 14.99 -7.35
C SER A 352 -4.12 14.81 -8.69
N SER A 353 -3.35 14.73 -9.77
CA SER A 353 -3.81 14.21 -11.06
C SER A 353 -4.32 12.78 -10.90
N ILE A 354 -5.53 12.51 -11.40
CA ILE A 354 -6.10 11.16 -11.41
C ILE A 354 -5.24 10.23 -12.28
N CYS A 355 -4.95 10.64 -13.52
CA CYS A 355 -4.25 9.78 -14.48
C CYS A 355 -2.80 9.51 -14.07
N ARG A 356 -2.06 10.50 -13.56
CA ARG A 356 -0.71 10.25 -13.03
C ARG A 356 -0.73 9.45 -11.72
N ALA A 357 -1.77 9.57 -10.88
CA ALA A 357 -1.92 8.69 -9.71
C ALA A 357 -2.21 7.23 -10.12
N ALA A 358 -3.00 7.02 -11.17
CA ALA A 358 -3.31 5.70 -11.73
C ALA A 358 -2.10 5.04 -12.41
N ILE A 359 -1.26 5.82 -13.09
CA ILE A 359 0.05 5.34 -13.57
C ILE A 359 0.95 5.02 -12.38
N HIS A 360 1.06 5.94 -11.40
CA HIS A 360 1.87 5.72 -10.19
C HIS A 360 1.50 4.44 -9.42
N SER A 361 0.20 4.08 -9.31
CA SER A 361 -0.22 2.82 -8.70
C SER A 361 -0.02 1.58 -9.58
N GLY A 362 0.28 1.73 -10.87
CA GLY A 362 0.35 0.61 -11.83
C GLY A 362 -1.03 0.10 -12.27
N VAL A 363 -2.07 0.92 -12.10
CA VAL A 363 -3.46 0.60 -12.46
C VAL A 363 -3.71 0.75 -13.96
N ILE A 364 -3.03 1.72 -14.58
CA ILE A 364 -2.90 1.91 -16.03
C ILE A 364 -1.43 2.19 -16.36
N ASP A 365 -1.06 2.05 -17.63
CA ASP A 365 0.25 2.45 -18.14
C ASP A 365 0.19 3.83 -18.81
N ASN A 366 1.25 4.20 -19.56
CA ASN A 366 1.27 5.46 -20.31
C ASN A 366 0.41 5.45 -21.60
N ASN A 367 -0.20 4.31 -21.99
CA ASN A 367 -1.23 4.26 -23.04
C ASN A 367 -2.59 4.75 -22.52
N GLY A 368 -2.78 4.81 -21.20
CA GLY A 368 -3.97 5.34 -20.55
C GLY A 368 -5.03 4.27 -20.30
N GLY A 369 -6.29 4.61 -20.52
CA GLY A 369 -7.43 3.72 -20.31
C GLY A 369 -8.23 4.03 -19.05
N LEU A 370 -8.95 3.02 -18.54
CA LEU A 370 -9.97 3.19 -17.52
C LEU A 370 -9.42 3.02 -16.11
N VAL A 371 -9.73 3.98 -15.24
CA VAL A 371 -9.45 3.95 -13.81
C VAL A 371 -10.71 4.24 -13.00
N ASP A 372 -10.91 3.43 -11.98
CA ASP A 372 -11.92 3.63 -10.95
C ASP A 372 -11.30 4.30 -9.72
N VAL A 373 -12.05 5.21 -9.11
CA VAL A 373 -11.61 6.08 -8.01
C VAL A 373 -12.53 5.93 -6.82
N THR A 374 -12.01 5.37 -5.72
CA THR A 374 -12.68 5.37 -4.42
C THR A 374 -12.20 6.58 -3.62
N ARG A 375 -13.14 7.41 -3.14
CA ARG A 375 -12.82 8.43 -2.13
C ARG A 375 -12.66 7.74 -0.78
N THR A 376 -11.54 7.99 -0.13
CA THR A 376 -11.16 7.44 1.17
C THR A 376 -11.08 8.56 2.22
N ASP A 377 -10.96 8.19 3.49
CA ASP A 377 -10.99 9.14 4.60
C ASP A 377 -9.85 10.18 4.59
N LYS A 378 -9.98 11.17 5.46
CA LYS A 378 -9.03 12.29 5.54
C LYS A 378 -7.73 11.82 6.21
N LEU A 379 -6.71 11.55 5.41
CA LEU A 379 -5.38 11.16 5.92
C LEU A 379 -4.67 12.35 6.58
N PRO A 380 -3.88 12.12 7.64
CA PRO A 380 -3.15 13.18 8.35
C PRO A 380 -2.00 13.76 7.52
N PHE A 381 -1.36 12.93 6.68
CA PHE A 381 -0.31 13.31 5.75
C PHE A 381 -0.31 12.38 4.53
N PHE A 382 0.54 12.69 3.56
CA PHE A 382 0.77 11.89 2.36
C PHE A 382 2.27 11.72 2.13
N VAL A 383 2.71 10.50 1.80
CA VAL A 383 4.14 10.15 1.62
C VAL A 383 4.57 10.14 0.15
N ARG A 384 5.80 10.56 -0.13
CA ARG A 384 6.41 10.55 -1.47
C ARG A 384 6.93 9.16 -1.80
N SER A 385 6.66 8.68 -3.01
CA SER A 385 7.48 7.63 -3.62
C SER A 385 7.58 7.87 -5.13
N THR A 386 8.34 7.01 -5.80
CA THR A 386 8.47 7.00 -7.26
C THR A 386 8.16 5.59 -7.74
N LYS A 387 7.09 5.46 -8.52
CA LYS A 387 6.55 4.18 -9.00
C LYS A 387 6.09 4.35 -10.45
N ASN A 388 6.38 3.35 -11.30
CA ASN A 388 5.95 3.30 -12.70
C ASN A 388 6.29 4.59 -13.50
N GLY A 389 7.52 5.09 -13.33
CA GLY A 389 8.00 6.33 -13.95
C GLY A 389 7.39 7.64 -13.41
N VAL A 390 6.39 7.57 -12.52
CA VAL A 390 5.82 8.75 -11.86
C VAL A 390 6.48 8.96 -10.51
N GLU A 391 6.95 10.18 -10.25
CA GLU A 391 7.24 10.64 -8.89
C GLU A 391 6.01 11.35 -8.28
N SER A 392 5.73 11.06 -7.01
CA SER A 392 4.77 11.77 -6.17
C SER A 392 5.45 12.71 -5.17
N LEU A 393 4.64 13.47 -4.42
CA LEU A 393 5.10 14.49 -3.47
C LEU A 393 4.54 14.23 -2.07
N SER A 394 5.32 14.55 -1.04
CA SER A 394 4.85 14.47 0.35
C SER A 394 4.04 15.71 0.75
N LYS A 395 3.04 15.52 1.61
CA LYS A 395 2.16 16.58 2.10
C LYS A 395 1.87 16.40 3.59
N TYR A 396 2.61 17.12 4.42
CA TYR A 396 2.50 17.11 5.89
C TYR A 396 1.34 17.97 6.41
N LYS A 397 0.15 17.85 5.78
CA LYS A 397 -1.09 18.55 6.20
C LYS A 397 -2.31 17.67 5.93
N PRO A 398 -3.23 17.49 6.91
CA PRO A 398 -4.38 16.61 6.75
C PRO A 398 -5.26 16.96 5.55
N GLY A 399 -5.55 15.97 4.70
CA GLY A 399 -6.24 16.16 3.43
C GLY A 399 -7.13 14.98 3.05
N ASN A 400 -8.19 15.27 2.28
CA ASN A 400 -9.09 14.23 1.79
C ASN A 400 -8.34 13.37 0.78
N SER A 401 -8.43 12.05 0.91
CA SER A 401 -7.69 11.11 0.07
C SER A 401 -8.57 10.40 -0.97
N PHE A 402 -7.93 9.71 -1.91
CA PHE A 402 -8.56 8.73 -2.79
C PHE A 402 -7.59 7.61 -3.14
N THR A 403 -8.13 6.42 -3.36
CA THR A 403 -7.42 5.30 -3.99
C THR A 403 -7.87 5.15 -5.44
N VAL A 404 -7.05 4.47 -6.22
CA VAL A 404 -7.29 4.14 -7.64
C VAL A 404 -7.21 2.64 -7.83
N VAL A 405 -8.15 2.08 -8.58
CA VAL A 405 -8.21 0.66 -8.92
C VAL A 405 -8.46 0.48 -10.41
N LYS A 406 -8.04 -0.67 -10.95
CA LYS A 406 -8.24 -1.00 -12.37
C LYS A 406 -9.70 -1.38 -12.59
N VAL A 407 -10.27 -0.93 -13.71
CA VAL A 407 -11.57 -1.43 -14.16
C VAL A 407 -11.38 -2.87 -14.66
N GLU A 408 -11.92 -3.82 -13.90
CA GLU A 408 -12.04 -5.21 -14.34
C GLU A 408 -13.15 -5.34 -15.39
N GLU A 409 -13.01 -6.31 -16.29
CA GLU A 409 -14.03 -6.66 -17.28
C GLU A 409 -14.56 -8.07 -16.99
N TYR A 410 -15.88 -8.24 -17.04
CA TYR A 410 -16.56 -9.49 -16.70
C TYR A 410 -17.44 -9.96 -17.86
N ASN A 411 -17.18 -11.17 -18.35
CA ASN A 411 -18.03 -11.84 -19.33
C ASN A 411 -19.26 -12.39 -18.62
N ALA A 412 -20.38 -11.67 -18.70
CA ALA A 412 -21.65 -12.12 -18.16
C ALA A 412 -22.33 -13.11 -19.11
N ASP A 413 -23.21 -13.95 -18.57
CA ASP A 413 -24.25 -14.61 -19.35
C ASP A 413 -25.54 -13.77 -19.34
N CYS A 414 -26.64 -14.34 -19.83
CA CYS A 414 -27.93 -13.65 -19.87
C CYS A 414 -28.71 -13.71 -18.55
N TYR A 415 -28.18 -14.36 -17.51
CA TYR A 415 -28.85 -14.59 -16.22
C TYR A 415 -28.19 -13.78 -15.10
N THR A 416 -26.86 -13.60 -15.17
CA THR A 416 -25.98 -12.84 -14.28
C THR A 416 -26.65 -11.57 -13.73
N THR A 417 -26.73 -11.48 -12.40
CA THR A 417 -27.34 -10.35 -11.68
C THR A 417 -26.29 -9.50 -10.95
N VAL A 418 -26.65 -8.26 -10.62
CA VAL A 418 -25.75 -7.34 -9.89
C VAL A 418 -25.48 -7.83 -8.47
N ARG A 419 -26.41 -8.62 -7.91
CA ARG A 419 -26.26 -9.25 -6.58
C ARG A 419 -25.12 -10.26 -6.51
N GLU A 420 -24.81 -10.95 -7.60
CA GLU A 420 -23.67 -11.88 -7.67
C GLU A 420 -22.32 -11.16 -7.78
N ILE A 421 -22.22 -10.18 -8.70
CA ILE A 421 -20.92 -9.68 -9.17
C ILE A 421 -20.49 -8.32 -8.60
N CYS A 422 -21.35 -7.59 -7.91
CA CYS A 422 -21.02 -6.28 -7.34
C CYS A 422 -21.10 -6.28 -5.79
N PRO A 423 -20.00 -5.99 -5.07
CA PRO A 423 -20.03 -6.02 -3.61
C PRO A 423 -20.94 -4.93 -3.02
N TYR A 424 -22.08 -5.28 -2.43
CA TYR A 424 -22.99 -4.35 -1.75
C TYR A 424 -22.46 -3.87 -0.37
N ARG A 425 -21.18 -3.49 -0.31
CA ARG A 425 -20.47 -2.96 0.86
C ARG A 425 -20.30 -1.43 0.74
N ARG A 426 -20.10 -0.77 1.88
CA ARG A 426 -19.75 0.66 1.98
C ARG A 426 -18.27 0.81 2.44
N PRO A 427 -17.50 1.81 1.97
CA PRO A 427 -17.83 2.76 0.90
C PRO A 427 -18.10 2.04 -0.43
N SER A 428 -18.82 2.71 -1.33
CA SER A 428 -19.37 2.08 -2.54
C SER A 428 -18.30 1.36 -3.36
N SER A 429 -18.48 0.06 -3.55
CA SER A 429 -17.67 -0.73 -4.48
C SER A 429 -17.84 -0.25 -5.93
N HIS A 430 -16.89 -0.62 -6.78
CA HIS A 430 -17.03 -0.52 -8.22
C HIS A 430 -17.53 -1.87 -8.75
N CYS A 431 -18.53 -1.85 -9.63
CA CYS A 431 -18.86 -3.02 -10.43
C CYS A 431 -17.81 -3.19 -11.55
N PRO A 432 -17.46 -4.42 -11.98
CA PRO A 432 -16.73 -4.61 -13.22
C PRO A 432 -17.51 -4.01 -14.42
N ARG A 433 -16.80 -3.73 -15.52
CA ARG A 433 -17.44 -3.48 -16.81
C ARG A 433 -17.98 -4.80 -17.35
N ILE A 434 -19.23 -4.82 -17.77
CA ILE A 434 -19.91 -6.04 -18.16
C ILE A 434 -19.86 -6.20 -19.67
N ILE A 435 -19.41 -7.36 -20.13
CA ILE A 435 -19.45 -7.78 -21.53
C ILE A 435 -20.67 -8.67 -21.68
N CYS A 436 -21.68 -8.18 -22.39
CA CYS A 436 -22.95 -8.89 -22.60
C CYS A 436 -22.96 -9.63 -23.94
N PRO A 437 -23.39 -10.92 -23.96
CA PRO A 437 -23.49 -11.68 -25.19
C PRO A 437 -24.76 -11.32 -25.98
N ALA A 438 -24.81 -11.77 -27.24
CA ALA A 438 -25.99 -11.66 -28.08
C ALA A 438 -27.18 -12.48 -27.52
N SER A 439 -28.37 -12.22 -28.04
CA SER A 439 -29.58 -13.02 -27.81
C SER A 439 -30.16 -13.03 -26.38
N CYS A 440 -29.61 -12.26 -25.43
CA CYS A 440 -30.23 -12.12 -24.09
C CYS A 440 -31.66 -11.55 -24.12
N LYS A 441 -32.09 -10.92 -25.22
CA LYS A 441 -33.48 -10.48 -25.42
C LYS A 441 -34.47 -11.65 -25.51
N THR A 442 -34.09 -12.78 -26.11
CA THR A 442 -35.00 -13.93 -26.32
C THR A 442 -35.05 -14.89 -25.14
N GLN A 443 -34.26 -14.67 -24.08
CA GLN A 443 -34.25 -15.55 -22.92
C GLN A 443 -35.53 -15.41 -22.08
N PRO A 444 -36.13 -16.52 -21.61
CA PRO A 444 -37.33 -16.49 -20.77
C PRO A 444 -37.15 -15.64 -19.50
N SER A 445 -38.16 -14.83 -19.16
CA SER A 445 -38.10 -13.92 -18.00
C SER A 445 -38.01 -14.62 -16.64
N TYR A 446 -38.38 -15.89 -16.56
CA TYR A 446 -38.18 -16.70 -15.36
C TYR A 446 -36.68 -16.90 -15.01
N TRP A 447 -35.83 -17.16 -16.01
CA TRP A 447 -34.37 -17.27 -15.81
C TRP A 447 -33.65 -15.92 -15.95
N SER A 448 -34.23 -14.98 -16.69
CA SER A 448 -33.68 -13.64 -16.92
C SER A 448 -34.70 -12.56 -16.54
N PRO A 449 -34.97 -12.36 -15.23
CA PRO A 449 -35.94 -11.38 -14.76
C PRO A 449 -35.43 -9.95 -14.99
N VAL A 450 -36.36 -9.02 -15.21
CA VAL A 450 -36.09 -7.58 -15.33
C VAL A 450 -37.11 -6.85 -14.48
N VAL A 451 -36.72 -6.39 -13.30
CA VAL A 451 -37.62 -5.71 -12.36
C VAL A 451 -37.32 -4.22 -12.35
N GLY A 452 -38.27 -3.38 -12.74
CA GLY A 452 -38.14 -1.93 -12.76
C GLY A 452 -37.78 -1.30 -14.11
N ASN A 453 -37.31 -0.05 -14.06
CA ASN A 453 -37.27 0.86 -15.22
C ASN A 453 -36.29 2.02 -14.97
N ASN A 454 -35.24 2.12 -15.80
CA ASN A 454 -34.05 3.00 -15.66
C ASN A 454 -33.20 2.74 -14.40
N ILE A 455 -33.81 2.34 -13.29
CA ILE A 455 -33.20 1.75 -12.09
C ILE A 455 -33.92 0.44 -11.81
N TYR A 456 -33.15 -0.61 -11.54
CA TYR A 456 -33.58 -2.00 -11.49
C TYR A 456 -33.27 -2.62 -10.13
N ALA A 457 -34.01 -3.67 -9.74
CA ALA A 457 -33.67 -4.46 -8.56
C ALA A 457 -32.38 -5.26 -8.80
N ASP A 458 -31.52 -5.41 -7.79
CA ASP A 458 -30.24 -6.11 -7.87
C ASP A 458 -30.30 -7.56 -8.39
N SER A 459 -31.45 -8.22 -8.22
CA SER A 459 -31.77 -9.55 -8.76
C SER A 459 -32.17 -9.57 -10.25
N SER A 460 -32.10 -8.45 -10.97
CA SER A 460 -32.41 -8.40 -12.40
C SER A 460 -31.21 -8.80 -13.25
N SER A 461 -31.44 -9.59 -14.30
CA SER A 461 -30.43 -9.92 -15.32
C SER A 461 -29.84 -8.64 -15.92
N ILE A 462 -28.53 -8.46 -15.82
CA ILE A 462 -27.86 -7.23 -16.24
C ILE A 462 -28.06 -6.99 -17.73
N CYS A 463 -27.72 -7.98 -18.56
CA CYS A 463 -27.70 -7.83 -20.01
C CYS A 463 -29.08 -7.64 -20.61
N LYS A 464 -30.09 -8.36 -20.09
CA LYS A 464 -31.48 -8.17 -20.54
C LYS A 464 -32.08 -6.85 -20.03
N SER A 465 -31.72 -6.42 -18.81
CA SER A 465 -32.07 -5.08 -18.30
C SER A 465 -31.42 -3.96 -19.12
N ALA A 466 -30.20 -4.16 -19.64
CA ALA A 466 -29.49 -3.19 -20.46
C ALA A 466 -30.15 -3.00 -21.84
N ILE A 467 -30.61 -4.09 -22.47
CA ILE A 467 -31.42 -4.04 -23.70
C ILE A 467 -32.76 -3.33 -23.42
N HIS A 468 -33.44 -3.67 -22.33
CA HIS A 468 -34.69 -3.02 -21.91
C HIS A 468 -34.51 -1.51 -21.63
N ALA A 469 -33.37 -1.11 -21.05
CA ALA A 469 -33.01 0.29 -20.82
C ALA A 469 -32.61 1.04 -22.11
N GLY A 470 -32.26 0.33 -23.19
CA GLY A 470 -31.73 0.92 -24.43
C GLY A 470 -30.26 1.31 -24.34
N VAL A 471 -29.53 0.68 -23.41
CA VAL A 471 -28.10 0.90 -23.16
C VAL A 471 -27.24 0.12 -24.15
N ILE A 472 -27.70 -1.08 -24.54
CA ILE A 472 -27.14 -1.90 -25.62
C ILE A 472 -28.26 -2.40 -26.54
N LYS A 473 -27.86 -2.94 -27.69
CA LYS A 473 -28.73 -3.64 -28.65
C LYS A 473 -28.78 -5.15 -28.34
N ALA A 474 -29.57 -5.91 -29.11
CA ALA A 474 -29.79 -7.35 -28.87
C ALA A 474 -28.64 -8.27 -29.35
N ASP A 475 -27.66 -7.72 -30.06
CA ASP A 475 -26.36 -8.30 -30.43
C ASP A 475 -25.33 -8.27 -29.27
N GLY A 476 -25.62 -7.56 -28.18
CA GLY A 476 -24.80 -7.54 -26.95
C GLY A 476 -23.94 -6.29 -26.82
N GLY A 477 -22.75 -6.44 -26.23
CA GLY A 477 -21.75 -5.38 -26.07
C GLY A 477 -21.50 -4.93 -24.62
N PHE A 478 -20.77 -3.83 -24.46
CA PHE A 478 -20.27 -3.36 -23.16
C PHE A 478 -21.29 -2.51 -22.39
N VAL A 479 -21.42 -2.78 -21.08
CA VAL A 479 -22.27 -2.04 -20.13
C VAL A 479 -21.47 -1.62 -18.90
N ASP A 480 -21.54 -0.34 -18.53
CA ASP A 480 -21.05 0.14 -17.23
C ASP A 480 -22.21 0.13 -16.22
N VAL A 481 -22.01 -0.49 -15.04
CA VAL A 481 -23.03 -0.62 -13.98
C VAL A 481 -22.65 0.21 -12.76
N LEU A 482 -23.63 0.88 -12.15
CA LEU A 482 -23.52 1.59 -10.88
C LEU A 482 -24.48 0.94 -9.85
N PRO A 483 -23.98 0.34 -8.77
CA PRO A 483 -24.83 -0.14 -7.69
C PRO A 483 -25.38 1.05 -6.90
N LEU A 484 -26.61 0.91 -6.43
CA LEU A 484 -27.39 1.95 -5.76
C LEU A 484 -28.09 1.38 -4.53
N GLU A 485 -28.49 2.26 -3.61
CA GLU A 485 -29.25 1.87 -2.42
C GLU A 485 -30.62 1.28 -2.78
N ARG A 486 -31.15 0.43 -1.89
CA ARG A 486 -32.44 -0.25 -2.08
C ARG A 486 -33.58 0.73 -2.32
N ARG A 487 -34.54 0.34 -3.16
CA ARG A 487 -35.81 1.07 -3.34
C ARG A 487 -36.94 0.36 -2.62
N LYS A 488 -37.99 1.12 -2.26
CA LYS A 488 -39.22 0.54 -1.68
C LYS A 488 -40.13 -0.10 -2.74
N SER A 489 -39.99 0.33 -3.98
CA SER A 489 -40.72 -0.21 -5.13
C SER A 489 -40.02 0.11 -6.47
N TYR A 490 -40.38 -0.69 -7.47
CA TYR A 490 -39.97 -0.61 -8.85
C TYR A 490 -41.23 -0.66 -9.75
N ALA A 491 -41.26 0.16 -10.79
CA ALA A 491 -42.35 0.17 -11.77
C ALA A 491 -41.89 -0.51 -13.07
N GLY A 492 -42.57 -1.58 -13.45
CA GLY A 492 -42.38 -2.31 -14.70
C GLY A 492 -43.02 -1.58 -15.90
N VAL A 493 -42.41 -1.72 -17.08
CA VAL A 493 -42.89 -1.13 -18.34
C VAL A 493 -42.52 -2.02 -19.53
N LEU A 494 -43.18 -1.83 -20.67
CA LEU A 494 -42.72 -2.36 -21.96
C LEU A 494 -41.76 -1.36 -22.62
N LYS A 495 -40.49 -1.73 -22.80
CA LYS A 495 -39.52 -0.96 -23.62
C LYS A 495 -38.65 -1.88 -24.47
N ASN A 496 -38.29 -1.42 -25.66
CA ASN A 496 -37.40 -2.10 -26.61
C ASN A 496 -37.78 -3.57 -26.93
N GLY A 497 -39.05 -3.93 -26.74
CA GLY A 497 -39.58 -5.29 -26.88
C GLY A 497 -39.20 -6.23 -25.73
N ILE A 498 -39.00 -5.71 -24.52
CA ILE A 498 -38.90 -6.46 -23.26
C ILE A 498 -39.92 -5.84 -22.29
N GLN A 499 -40.75 -6.68 -21.68
CA GLN A 499 -41.60 -6.28 -20.56
C GLN A 499 -40.81 -6.44 -19.27
N SER A 500 -40.73 -5.38 -18.46
CA SER A 500 -40.22 -5.45 -17.09
C SER A 500 -41.34 -5.51 -16.06
N GLU A 501 -41.02 -6.05 -14.89
CA GLU A 501 -41.97 -6.32 -13.81
C GLU A 501 -42.00 -5.18 -12.78
N SER A 502 -43.17 -4.99 -12.15
CA SER A 502 -43.37 -4.11 -11.01
C SER A 502 -43.24 -4.91 -9.71
N GLN A 503 -42.52 -4.37 -8.72
CA GLN A 503 -42.36 -5.03 -7.42
C GLN A 503 -42.33 -3.99 -6.30
N SER A 504 -42.86 -4.34 -5.13
CA SER A 504 -42.87 -3.52 -3.92
C SER A 504 -42.38 -4.33 -2.72
N ASN A 505 -41.97 -3.64 -1.65
CA ASN A 505 -41.43 -4.25 -0.42
C ASN A 505 -40.22 -5.17 -0.69
N THR A 506 -39.33 -4.73 -1.57
CA THR A 506 -38.15 -5.48 -2.01
C THR A 506 -36.98 -5.38 -1.03
N ASP A 507 -36.46 -6.53 -0.63
CA ASP A 507 -35.11 -6.67 -0.08
C ASP A 507 -34.07 -6.84 -1.19
N GLY A 508 -32.80 -6.55 -0.86
CA GLY A 508 -31.72 -6.41 -1.85
C GLY A 508 -31.42 -4.96 -2.25
N GLY A 509 -30.40 -4.76 -3.06
CA GLY A 509 -29.98 -3.46 -3.57
C GLY A 509 -30.79 -2.95 -4.77
N SER A 510 -30.32 -1.88 -5.39
CA SER A 510 -30.74 -1.49 -6.74
C SER A 510 -29.52 -1.19 -7.63
N PHE A 511 -29.72 -0.96 -8.93
CA PHE A 511 -28.65 -0.52 -9.82
C PHE A 511 -29.15 0.34 -10.99
N ARG A 512 -28.22 1.07 -11.60
CA ARG A 512 -28.40 1.80 -12.86
C ARG A 512 -27.31 1.41 -13.85
N MET A 513 -27.65 1.24 -15.11
CA MET A 513 -26.71 1.01 -16.21
C MET A 513 -26.45 2.29 -17.00
N PHE A 514 -25.30 2.33 -17.64
CA PHE A 514 -24.82 3.41 -18.49
C PHE A 514 -24.23 2.81 -19.77
N ALA A 515 -24.36 3.55 -20.87
CA ALA A 515 -23.74 3.15 -22.13
C ALA A 515 -22.22 3.23 -22.01
N VAL A 516 -21.52 2.35 -22.70
CA VAL A 516 -20.09 2.47 -22.95
C VAL A 516 -19.90 3.17 -24.28
N LYS A 517 -19.00 4.17 -24.32
CA LYS A 517 -18.58 4.75 -25.59
C LYS A 517 -17.41 3.95 -26.14
N VAL A 518 -17.74 3.08 -27.11
CA VAL A 518 -16.78 2.46 -28.04
C VAL A 518 -16.27 3.51 -29.02
#